data_AF-A0A2D6M1I1-F1
#
_entry.id   AF-A0A2D6M1I1-F1
#
_cell.length_a   1.000
_cell.length_b   1.000
_cell.length_c   1.000
_cell.angle_alpha   90.00
_cell.angle_beta   90.00
_cell.angle_gamma   90.00
#
_symmetry.space_group_name_H-M   'P 1'
#
loop_
_entity.id
_entity.type
_entity.pdbx_description
1 polymer ?
#
loop_
_entity_poly.entity_id
_entity_poly.type
_entity_poly.pdbx_seq_one_letter_code
_entity_poly.pdbx_strand_id
1 'polypeptide(L)'
;MNSSTLSQKEQDIFALILESWPTSAVEIAEHFGEDLSSRESKKKASTKYSYYLQKLVEKHLLMSKRVGNALIVWPVRAEKLRTIHNILENEVQ
;
A
#
# COMPACT_ATOMS: atom_id res chain seq x y z
N MET A 1 -5.67 1.28 24.85
CA MET A 1 -5.02 1.72 23.60
C MET A 1 -4.13 0.59 23.14
N ASN A 2 -4.54 -0.20 22.14
CA ASN A 2 -3.82 -1.42 21.76
C ASN A 2 -2.52 -1.04 21.06
N SER A 3 -1.42 -1.12 21.81
CA SER A 3 -0.05 -1.12 21.29
C SER A 3 0.06 -2.26 20.28
N SER A 4 0.04 -1.93 19.00
CA SER A 4 -0.02 -2.94 17.95
C SER A 4 1.28 -2.93 17.16
N THR A 5 2.34 -3.39 17.83
CA THR A 5 3.66 -3.63 17.25
C THR A 5 3.49 -4.40 15.94
N LEU A 6 3.99 -3.83 14.85
CA LEU A 6 3.97 -4.49 13.55
C LEU A 6 4.85 -5.73 13.61
N SER A 7 4.40 -6.84 13.01
CA SER A 7 5.28 -7.97 12.74
C SER A 7 6.41 -7.57 11.79
N GLN A 8 7.52 -8.31 11.78
CA GLN A 8 8.64 -7.99 10.89
C GLN A 8 8.19 -7.86 9.43
N LYS A 9 7.34 -8.78 8.96
CA LYS A 9 6.84 -8.73 7.58
C LYS A 9 5.98 -7.50 7.30
N GLU A 10 5.18 -7.05 8.26
CA GLU A 10 4.41 -5.80 8.14
C GLU A 10 5.32 -4.57 8.11
N GLN A 11 6.40 -4.57 8.90
CA GLN A 11 7.41 -3.51 8.89
C GLN A 11 8.12 -3.44 7.55
N ASP A 12 8.58 -4.58 7.02
CA ASP A 12 9.28 -4.64 5.73
C ASP A 12 8.38 -4.15 4.58
N ILE A 13 7.12 -4.60 4.56
CA ILE A 13 6.13 -4.14 3.57
C ILE A 13 5.87 -2.64 3.72
N PHE A 14 5.70 -2.14 4.94
CA PHE A 14 5.46 -0.73 5.16
C PHE A 14 6.65 0.13 4.73
N ALA A 15 7.88 -0.30 5.03
CA ALA A 15 9.10 0.37 4.61
C ALA A 15 9.20 0.47 3.08
N LEU A 16 8.95 -0.64 2.36
CA LEU A 16 8.86 -0.63 0.91
C LEU A 16 7.85 0.41 0.39
N ILE A 17 6.65 0.44 0.97
CA ILE A 17 5.60 1.38 0.55
C ILE A 17 6.02 2.83 0.81
N LEU A 18 6.81 3.12 1.84
CA LEU A 18 7.31 4.48 2.08
C LEU A 18 8.26 4.97 0.98
N GLU A 19 8.94 4.05 0.28
CA GLU A 19 9.92 4.33 -0.77
C GLU A 19 9.31 4.33 -2.18
N SER A 20 8.34 3.45 -2.44
CA SER A 20 7.85 3.17 -3.80
C SER A 20 6.33 3.39 -3.98
N TRP A 21 5.71 4.27 -3.19
CA TRP A 21 4.29 4.56 -3.34
C TRP A 21 3.97 5.39 -4.59
N PRO A 22 2.76 5.25 -5.16
CA PRO A 22 1.71 4.29 -4.80
C PRO A 22 2.05 2.86 -5.28
N THR A 23 1.57 1.84 -4.57
CA THR A 23 1.85 0.44 -4.94
C THR A 23 0.67 -0.49 -4.66
N SER A 24 0.75 -1.74 -5.12
CA SER A 24 -0.27 -2.78 -5.05
C SER A 24 0.29 -4.09 -4.48
N ALA A 25 -0.62 -5.00 -4.12
CA ALA A 25 -0.23 -6.32 -3.58
C ALA A 25 0.66 -7.14 -4.54
N VAL A 26 0.49 -6.98 -5.85
CA VAL A 26 1.27 -7.72 -6.86
C VAL A 26 2.69 -7.16 -6.98
N GLU A 27 2.84 -5.83 -7.01
CA GLU A 27 4.15 -5.17 -7.07
C GLU A 27 4.96 -5.46 -5.80
N ILE A 28 4.30 -5.51 -4.65
CA ILE A 28 4.95 -5.92 -3.40
C ILE A 28 5.40 -7.38 -3.50
N ALA A 29 4.55 -8.28 -4.01
CA ALA A 29 4.93 -9.69 -4.18
C ALA A 29 6.15 -9.85 -5.12
N GLU A 30 6.17 -9.10 -6.21
CA GLU A 30 7.29 -9.05 -7.16
C GLU A 30 8.57 -8.57 -6.49
N HIS A 31 8.51 -7.49 -5.71
CA HIS A 31 9.66 -6.98 -4.95
C HIS A 31 10.24 -8.01 -3.98
N PHE A 32 9.38 -8.80 -3.32
CA PHE A 32 9.82 -9.87 -2.41
C PHE A 32 10.21 -11.18 -3.13
N GLY A 33 10.27 -11.19 -4.46
CA GLY A 33 10.74 -12.34 -5.25
C GLY A 33 9.77 -13.53 -5.24
N GLU A 34 8.47 -13.28 -5.08
CA GLU A 34 7.45 -14.34 -5.16
C GLU A 34 7.29 -14.83 -6.60
N ASP A 35 6.91 -16.11 -6.78
CA ASP A 35 6.59 -16.64 -8.10
C ASP A 35 5.29 -16.02 -8.62
N LEU A 36 5.38 -15.30 -9.74
CA LEU A 36 4.25 -14.70 -10.46
C LEU A 36 4.09 -15.26 -11.88
N SER A 37 4.81 -16.33 -12.22
CA SER A 37 4.87 -16.89 -13.58
C SER A 37 3.53 -17.46 -14.06
N SER A 38 2.74 -18.00 -13.12
CA SER A 38 1.42 -18.56 -13.40
C SER A 38 0.30 -17.67 -12.87
N ARG A 39 -0.88 -17.75 -13.50
CA ARG A 39 -2.09 -17.05 -13.03
C ARG A 39 -2.48 -17.44 -11.60
N GLU A 40 -2.27 -18.71 -11.24
CA GLU A 40 -2.57 -19.22 -9.90
C GLU A 40 -1.57 -18.70 -8.86
N SER A 41 -0.27 -18.76 -9.15
CA SER A 41 0.79 -18.21 -8.29
C SER A 41 0.58 -16.71 -8.06
N LYS A 42 0.30 -15.95 -9.13
CA LYS A 42 -0.01 -14.51 -9.05
C LYS A 42 -1.23 -14.22 -8.19
N LYS A 43 -2.31 -15.00 -8.31
CA LYS A 43 -3.51 -14.84 -7.48
C LYS A 43 -3.19 -15.11 -6.01
N LYS A 44 -2.48 -16.19 -5.71
CA LYS A 44 -2.06 -16.55 -4.34
C LYS A 44 -1.21 -15.44 -3.71
N ALA A 45 -0.21 -14.95 -4.44
CA ALA A 45 0.62 -13.84 -4.00
C ALA A 45 -0.20 -12.56 -3.76
N SER A 46 -1.06 -12.19 -4.72
CA SER A 46 -1.95 -11.03 -4.57
C SER A 46 -2.83 -11.13 -3.33
N THR A 47 -3.41 -12.29 -3.03
CA THR A 47 -4.22 -12.50 -1.81
C THR A 47 -3.38 -12.38 -0.55
N LYS A 48 -2.19 -13.00 -0.50
CA LYS A 48 -1.26 -12.93 0.64
C LYS A 48 -0.88 -11.49 0.98
N TYR A 49 -0.47 -10.69 -0.01
CA TYR A 49 -0.04 -9.32 0.26
C TYR A 49 -1.22 -8.37 0.49
N SER A 50 -2.37 -8.61 -0.13
CA SER A 50 -3.60 -7.83 0.17
C SER A 50 -4.00 -7.92 1.64
N TYR A 51 -3.79 -9.08 2.28
CA TYR A 51 -4.03 -9.25 3.72
C TYR A 51 -3.15 -8.33 4.57
N TYR A 52 -1.85 -8.26 4.29
CA TYR A 52 -0.94 -7.35 4.99
C TYR A 52 -1.29 -5.89 4.74
N LEU A 53 -1.66 -5.54 3.50
CA LEU A 53 -2.10 -4.19 3.16
C LEU A 53 -3.34 -3.78 3.94
N GLN A 54 -4.35 -4.66 4.02
CA GLN A 54 -5.57 -4.39 4.78
C GLN A 54 -5.26 -4.14 6.26
N LYS A 55 -4.39 -4.94 6.88
CA LYS A 55 -3.96 -4.70 8.25
C LYS A 55 -3.27 -3.35 8.46
N LEU A 56 -2.38 -2.96 7.54
CA LEU A 56 -1.69 -1.66 7.62
C LEU A 56 -2.66 -0.48 7.42
N VAL A 57 -3.70 -0.66 6.60
CA VAL A 57 -4.80 0.31 6.44
C VAL A 57 -5.66 0.38 7.71
N GLU A 58 -6.03 -0.76 8.30
CA GLU A 58 -6.79 -0.81 9.58
C GLU A 58 -6.02 -0.16 10.73
N LYS A 59 -4.69 -0.25 10.72
CA LYS A 59 -3.79 0.46 11.65
C LYS A 59 -3.59 1.94 11.32
N HIS A 60 -4.25 2.47 10.29
CA HIS A 60 -4.18 3.86 9.85
C HIS A 60 -2.75 4.31 9.46
N LEU A 61 -1.93 3.39 8.99
CA LEU A 61 -0.58 3.69 8.48
C LEU A 61 -0.59 4.00 6.98
N LEU A 62 -1.55 3.40 6.26
CA LEU A 62 -1.72 3.53 4.82
C LEU A 62 -3.14 3.99 4.47
N MET A 63 -3.22 4.77 3.40
CA MET A 63 -4.45 4.98 2.66
C MET A 63 -4.58 3.92 1.57
N SER A 64 -5.81 3.69 1.12
CA SER A 64 -6.06 2.78 0.02
C SER A 64 -7.16 3.26 -0.91
N LYS A 65 -7.09 2.84 -2.17
CA LYS A 65 -8.13 3.01 -3.18
C LYS A 65 -8.16 1.81 -4.09
N ARG A 66 -9.37 1.39 -4.48
CA ARG A 66 -9.53 0.37 -5.52
C ARG A 66 -9.47 1.00 -6.91
N VAL A 67 -8.67 0.38 -7.78
CA VAL A 67 -8.57 0.69 -9.21
C VAL A 67 -8.78 -0.61 -9.98
N GLY A 68 -9.97 -0.76 -10.57
CA GLY A 68 -10.43 -2.06 -11.06
C GLY A 68 -10.43 -3.11 -9.95
N ASN A 69 -9.72 -4.22 -10.17
CA ASN A 69 -9.61 -5.32 -9.19
C ASN A 69 -8.41 -5.18 -8.24
N ALA A 70 -7.57 -4.14 -8.42
CA ALA A 70 -6.37 -3.95 -7.60
C ALA A 70 -6.65 -3.00 -6.42
N LEU A 71 -6.10 -3.34 -5.25
CA LEU A 71 -6.01 -2.43 -4.12
C LEU A 71 -4.68 -1.67 -4.21
N ILE A 72 -4.77 -0.37 -4.46
CA ILE A 72 -3.62 0.53 -4.49
C ILE A 72 -3.51 1.19 -3.12
N VAL A 73 -2.29 1.27 -2.59
CA VAL A 73 -2.00 1.83 -1.26
C VAL A 73 -0.87 2.87 -1.32
N TRP A 74 -0.90 3.79 -0.38
CA TRP A 74 0.15 4.79 -0.17
C TRP A 74 0.17 5.28 1.29
N PRO A 75 1.25 5.91 1.76
CA PRO A 75 1.35 6.40 3.13
C PRO A 75 0.36 7.53 3.41
N VAL A 76 -0.22 7.55 4.62
CA VAL A 76 -1.14 8.63 5.04
C VAL A 76 -0.51 10.03 4.91
N ARG A 77 0.80 10.15 5.13
CA ARG A 77 1.53 11.44 4.96
C ARG A 77 1.43 12.01 3.55
N ALA A 78 1.28 11.18 2.52
CA ALA A 78 1.21 11.65 1.14
C ALA A 78 -0.09 12.39 0.84
N GLU A 79 -1.17 12.14 1.60
CA GLU A 79 -2.41 12.91 1.46
C GLU A 79 -2.23 14.38 1.87
N LYS A 80 -1.38 14.67 2.87
CA LYS A 80 -1.07 16.07 3.23
C LYS A 80 -0.48 16.84 2.05
N LEU A 81 0.40 16.19 1.29
CA LEU A 81 1.01 16.78 0.10
C LEU A 81 -0.04 17.01 -1.00
N ARG A 82 -0.96 16.06 -1.21
CA ARG A 82 -2.10 16.25 -2.13
C ARG A 82 -2.99 17.40 -1.69
N THR A 83 -3.28 17.53 -0.40
CA THR A 83 -4.08 18.65 0.11
C THR A 83 -3.41 19.99 -0.16
N ILE A 84 -2.10 20.11 0.11
CA ILE A 84 -1.34 21.33 -0.19
C ILE A 84 -1.37 21.64 -1.68
N HIS A 85 -1.12 20.64 -2.54
CA HIS A 85 -1.18 20.81 -3.99
C HIS A 85 -2.54 21.32 -4.45
N ASN A 86 -3.63 20.71 -3.95
CA ASN A 86 -4.99 21.13 -4.30
C ASN A 86 -5.29 22.55 -3.82
N ILE A 87 -4.79 22.98 -2.65
CA ILE A 87 -4.96 24.35 -2.18
C ILE A 87 -4.26 25.31 -3.15
N LEU A 88 -3.01 25.01 -3.50
CA LEU A 88 -2.23 25.83 -4.44
C LEU A 88 -2.88 25.91 -5.83
N GLU A 89 -3.46 24.83 -6.33
CA GLU A 89 -4.17 24.84 -7.63
C GLU A 89 -5.50 25.61 -7.57
N ASN A 90 -6.23 25.54 -6.45
CA ASN A 90 -7.51 26.25 -6.30
C ASN A 90 -7.33 27.75 -6.01
N GLU A 91 -6.18 28.21 -5.53
CA GLU A 91 -5.88 29.65 -5.36
C GLU A 91 -5.42 30.33 -6.66
N VAL A 92 -5.12 29.56 -7.71
CA VAL A 92 -4.66 30.06 -9.03
C VAL A 92 -5.80 30.12 -10.06
N GLN A 93 -7.04 29.84 -9.66
CA GLN A 93 -8.26 30.06 -10.45
C GLN A 93 -9.03 31.28 -9.96
#